data_AF-M5CHG3-F1
#
_entry.id   AF-M5CHG3-F1
#
_cell.length_a   1.000
_cell.length_b   1.000
_cell.length_c   1.000
_cell.angle_alpha   90.00
_cell.angle_beta   90.00
_cell.angle_gamma   90.00
#
_symmetry.space_group_name_H-M   'P 1'
#
loop_
_entity.id
_entity.type
_entity.pdbx_description
1 polymer ?
#
loop_
_entity_poly.entity_id
_entity_poly.type
_entity_poly.pdbx_seq_one_letter_code
_entity_poly.pdbx_strand_id
1 'polypeptide(L)'
;MVQVSFATIAVIAGMLAQTTVAAPSDKRAASCSFPNPSSSTDVKFDAARSIKAGETFDGKNLRYSRGVKCGGQKEGGDKDAVFLLESGATLANAVIGKDQNEGVHCKGPCTIRNVWFEDVCEDAITIRQSSGTSTITGGGAKNADDKVVQHNGGGQSDAYQLRYRPPTSI
;
A
#
# COMPACT_ATOMS: atom_id res chain seq x y z
N MET A 1 -29.27 -35.13 -57.81
CA MET A 1 -28.86 -35.28 -56.40
C MET A 1 -27.36 -35.00 -56.36
N VAL A 2 -26.96 -33.78 -56.04
CA VAL A 2 -25.55 -33.38 -55.94
C VAL A 2 -25.33 -32.96 -54.48
N GLN A 3 -24.54 -33.75 -53.79
CA GLN A 3 -24.30 -33.64 -52.35
C GLN A 3 -23.13 -32.68 -52.13
N VAL A 4 -23.41 -31.51 -51.57
CA VAL A 4 -22.39 -30.52 -51.21
C VAL A 4 -22.01 -30.78 -49.75
N SER A 5 -20.82 -31.33 -49.53
CA SER A 5 -20.25 -31.50 -48.18
C SER A 5 -19.66 -30.17 -47.71
N PHE A 6 -20.17 -29.66 -46.58
CA PHE A 6 -19.59 -28.52 -45.88
C PHE A 6 -18.56 -29.03 -44.87
N ALA A 7 -17.28 -28.73 -45.09
CA ALA A 7 -16.24 -28.92 -44.08
C ALA A 7 -16.33 -27.81 -43.04
N THR A 8 -16.52 -28.19 -41.78
CA THR A 8 -16.52 -27.32 -40.61
C THR A 8 -15.17 -26.64 -40.42
N ILE A 9 -15.14 -25.31 -40.48
CA ILE A 9 -13.99 -24.49 -40.05
C ILE A 9 -14.03 -24.44 -38.52
N ALA A 10 -13.06 -25.09 -37.87
CA ALA A 10 -12.84 -24.97 -36.44
C ALA A 10 -12.18 -23.61 -36.14
N VAL A 11 -12.92 -22.72 -35.49
CA VAL A 11 -12.37 -21.48 -34.90
C VAL A 11 -11.69 -21.87 -33.58
N ILE A 12 -10.37 -22.01 -33.60
CA ILE A 12 -9.57 -22.14 -32.38
C ILE A 12 -9.37 -20.72 -31.83
N ALA A 13 -10.26 -20.30 -30.93
CA ALA A 13 -10.06 -19.11 -30.11
C ALA A 13 -8.95 -19.42 -29.08
N GLY A 14 -7.73 -18.95 -29.35
CA GLY A 14 -6.62 -19.02 -28.41
C GLY A 14 -6.92 -18.13 -27.19
N MET A 15 -7.36 -18.74 -26.09
CA MET A 15 -7.35 -18.10 -24.78
C MET A 15 -5.89 -17.90 -24.36
N LEU A 16 -5.40 -16.66 -24.43
CA LEU A 16 -4.18 -16.28 -23.72
C LEU A 16 -4.51 -16.28 -22.22
N ALA A 17 -4.23 -17.39 -21.55
CA ALA A 17 -4.19 -17.46 -20.11
C ALA A 17 -3.06 -16.55 -19.61
N GLN A 18 -3.42 -15.37 -19.10
CA GLN A 18 -2.48 -14.52 -18.38
C GLN A 18 -2.13 -15.21 -17.06
N THR A 19 -0.97 -15.84 -17.02
CA THR A 19 -0.38 -16.30 -15.77
C THR A 19 0.07 -15.08 -14.98
N THR A 20 -0.76 -14.62 -14.05
CA THR A 20 -0.34 -13.67 -13.02
C THR A 20 0.69 -14.35 -12.15
N VAL A 21 1.98 -14.09 -12.42
CA VAL A 21 3.06 -14.57 -11.58
C VAL A 21 2.99 -13.78 -10.28
N ALA A 22 2.41 -14.38 -9.23
CA ALA A 22 2.50 -13.81 -7.89
C ALA A 22 3.99 -13.70 -7.53
N ALA A 23 4.46 -12.48 -7.26
CA ALA A 23 5.84 -12.24 -6.87
C ALA A 23 6.18 -13.09 -5.63
N PRO A 24 7.38 -13.70 -5.56
CA PRO A 24 7.77 -14.51 -4.42
C PRO A 24 7.67 -13.68 -3.13
N SER A 25 6.84 -14.16 -2.21
CA SER A 25 6.77 -13.61 -0.86
C SER A 25 7.95 -14.18 -0.08
N ASP A 26 9.06 -13.45 -0.07
CA ASP A 26 10.15 -13.76 0.84
C ASP A 26 9.60 -13.71 2.27
N LYS A 27 9.53 -14.88 2.92
CA LYS A 27 9.17 -15.02 4.32
C LYS A 27 10.29 -14.45 5.18
N ARG A 28 10.42 -13.12 5.18
CA ARG A 28 11.32 -12.40 6.08
C ARG A 28 10.74 -12.54 7.48
N ALA A 29 11.50 -13.10 8.41
CA ALA A 29 11.11 -13.14 9.82
C ALA A 29 10.74 -11.72 10.24
N ALA A 30 9.59 -11.56 10.90
CA ALA A 30 9.13 -10.26 11.34
C ALA A 30 10.20 -9.66 12.28
N SER A 31 10.96 -8.66 11.80
CA SER A 31 11.90 -7.93 12.64
C SER A 31 11.13 -7.17 13.72
N CYS A 32 11.51 -7.33 14.99
CA CYS A 32 10.98 -6.50 16.08
C CYS A 32 11.61 -5.10 16.11
N SER A 33 12.65 -4.87 15.31
CA SER A 33 13.37 -3.59 15.27
C SER A 33 12.70 -2.66 14.28
N PHE A 34 12.18 -1.55 14.80
CA PHE A 34 11.70 -0.44 14.01
C PHE A 34 12.90 0.24 13.31
N PRO A 35 12.88 0.48 11.98
CA PRO A 35 13.97 1.15 11.29
C PRO A 35 14.16 2.59 11.78
N ASN A 36 15.39 3.07 11.88
CA ASN A 36 15.68 4.46 12.24
C ASN A 36 16.58 5.12 11.18
N PRO A 37 16.03 5.47 9.99
CA PRO A 37 16.78 6.20 8.98
C PRO A 37 17.24 7.56 9.52
N SER A 38 18.36 8.07 9.04
CA SER A 38 18.81 9.42 9.41
C SER A 38 17.76 10.46 9.00
N SER A 39 17.56 11.50 9.82
CA SER A 39 16.72 12.65 9.46
C SER A 39 17.28 13.41 8.26
N SER A 40 18.60 13.39 8.05
CA SER A 40 19.25 13.99 6.90
C SER A 40 18.93 13.30 5.56
N THR A 41 18.31 12.12 5.60
CA THR A 41 17.92 11.35 4.41
C THR A 41 16.40 11.33 4.19
N ASP A 42 15.65 12.23 4.86
CA ASP A 42 14.21 12.34 4.65
C ASP A 42 13.91 12.86 3.23
N VAL A 43 13.14 12.08 2.49
CA VAL A 43 12.64 12.45 1.16
C VAL A 43 11.29 13.13 1.34
N LYS A 44 11.32 14.46 1.37
CA LYS A 44 10.12 15.29 1.49
C LYS A 44 9.41 15.42 0.14
N PHE A 45 8.11 15.19 0.13
CA PHE A 45 7.26 15.46 -1.02
C PHE A 45 6.37 16.70 -0.80
N ASP A 46 6.40 17.64 -1.75
CA ASP A 46 5.52 18.81 -1.71
C ASP A 46 4.04 18.43 -1.94
N ALA A 47 3.79 17.35 -2.68
CA ALA A 47 2.48 16.76 -2.95
C ALA A 47 2.49 15.26 -2.68
N ALA A 48 1.31 14.64 -2.54
CA ALA A 48 1.22 13.19 -2.38
C ALA A 48 1.90 12.46 -3.54
N ARG A 49 2.70 11.43 -3.24
CA ARG A 49 3.43 10.67 -4.25
C ARG A 49 2.55 9.54 -4.79
N SER A 50 2.05 9.70 -6.02
CA SER A 50 1.30 8.65 -6.71
C SER A 50 2.21 7.55 -7.25
N ILE A 51 1.84 6.30 -6.97
CA ILE A 51 2.39 5.08 -7.57
C ILE A 51 1.34 4.54 -8.53
N LYS A 52 1.68 4.44 -9.82
CA LYS A 52 0.69 4.12 -10.85
C LYS A 52 0.25 2.66 -10.75
N ALA A 53 -0.84 2.35 -11.45
CA ALA A 53 -1.45 1.03 -11.43
C ALA A 53 -0.45 -0.06 -11.81
N GLY A 54 -0.35 -1.10 -10.99
CA GLY A 54 0.59 -2.22 -11.17
C GLY A 54 2.07 -1.91 -10.93
N GLU A 55 2.45 -0.65 -10.66
CA GLU A 55 3.85 -0.30 -10.42
C GLU A 55 4.29 -0.61 -8.98
N THR A 56 5.59 -0.85 -8.82
CA THR A 56 6.22 -1.02 -7.50
C THR A 56 7.14 0.15 -7.20
N PHE A 57 6.97 0.74 -6.02
CA PHE A 57 7.92 1.67 -5.43
C PHE A 57 8.67 0.99 -4.28
N ASP A 58 9.99 0.81 -4.44
CA ASP A 58 10.87 0.37 -3.37
C ASP A 58 11.54 1.59 -2.72
N GLY A 59 11.16 1.87 -1.47
CA GLY A 59 11.65 2.99 -0.69
C GLY A 59 13.04 2.79 -0.11
N LYS A 60 13.67 1.61 -0.28
CA LYS A 60 15.04 1.30 0.19
C LYS A 60 15.28 1.57 1.68
N ASN A 61 14.23 1.44 2.49
CA ASN A 61 14.15 1.81 3.91
C ASN A 61 14.51 3.28 4.20
N LEU A 62 14.31 4.18 3.24
CA LEU A 62 14.42 5.62 3.47
C LEU A 62 13.16 6.18 4.14
N ARG A 63 13.32 7.36 4.75
CA ARG A 63 12.22 8.12 5.32
C ARG A 63 11.55 8.98 4.25
N TYR A 64 10.23 9.03 4.27
CA TYR A 64 9.37 9.81 3.39
C TYR A 64 8.37 10.61 4.22
N SER A 65 8.20 11.89 3.89
CA SER A 65 7.29 12.79 4.62
C SER A 65 6.68 13.83 3.70
N ARG A 66 5.73 14.60 4.25
CA ARG A 66 5.20 15.83 3.60
C ARG A 66 5.87 17.09 4.16
N GLY A 67 6.70 16.95 5.20
CA GLY A 67 7.35 18.04 5.90
C GLY A 67 6.37 19.07 6.46
N VAL A 68 5.17 18.61 6.82
CA VAL A 68 4.13 19.38 7.52
C VAL A 68 3.94 18.77 8.89
N LYS A 69 3.74 19.59 9.91
CA LYS A 69 3.45 19.08 11.26
C LYS A 69 2.05 18.44 11.25
N CYS A 70 1.92 17.29 11.90
CA CYS A 70 0.63 16.61 12.10
C CYS A 70 -0.42 17.59 12.67
N GLY A 71 -1.56 17.67 11.98
CA GLY A 71 -2.70 18.50 12.35
C GLY A 71 -3.67 17.86 13.35
N GLY A 72 -3.39 16.65 13.82
CA GLY A 72 -4.26 15.86 14.70
C GLY A 72 -5.28 15.02 13.93
N GLN A 73 -6.32 14.55 14.63
CA GLN A 73 -7.31 13.58 14.16
C GLN A 73 -8.37 14.14 13.18
N LYS A 74 -8.04 15.21 12.44
CA LYS A 74 -8.96 15.75 11.43
C LYS A 74 -8.76 14.99 10.13
N GLU A 75 -9.77 14.20 9.73
CA GLU A 75 -9.81 13.49 8.44
C GLU A 75 -9.40 14.42 7.29
N GLY A 76 -8.39 13.99 6.53
CA GLY A 76 -7.89 14.64 5.33
C GLY A 76 -8.38 13.94 4.07
N GLY A 77 -7.76 14.32 2.94
CA GLY A 77 -8.03 13.68 1.65
C GLY A 77 -6.76 13.20 0.98
N ASP A 78 -6.89 12.65 -0.23
CA ASP A 78 -5.75 12.11 -0.99
C ASP A 78 -4.59 13.09 -1.18
N LYS A 79 -4.89 14.40 -1.27
CA LYS A 79 -3.86 15.45 -1.40
C LYS A 79 -2.96 15.58 -0.16
N ASP A 80 -3.41 15.09 0.99
CA ASP A 80 -2.74 15.19 2.29
C ASP A 80 -1.88 13.95 2.59
N ALA A 81 -2.10 12.85 1.84
CA ALA A 81 -1.36 11.60 1.98
C ALA A 81 0.14 11.76 1.67
N VAL A 82 0.98 10.89 2.23
CA VAL A 82 2.38 10.73 1.79
C VAL A 82 2.42 9.99 0.45
N PHE A 83 1.70 8.86 0.35
CA PHE A 83 1.62 8.05 -0.87
C PHE A 83 0.17 7.76 -1.29
N LEU A 84 -0.05 7.76 -2.60
CA LEU A 84 -1.28 7.30 -3.24
C LEU A 84 -0.98 6.08 -4.10
N LEU A 85 -1.59 4.94 -3.78
CA LEU A 85 -1.38 3.69 -4.50
C LEU A 85 -2.60 3.44 -5.37
N GLU A 86 -2.40 3.50 -6.68
CA GLU A 86 -3.39 3.08 -7.65
C GLU A 86 -3.59 1.56 -7.62
N SER A 87 -4.64 1.07 -8.29
CA SER A 87 -4.96 -0.36 -8.32
C SER A 87 -3.78 -1.23 -8.79
N GLY A 88 -3.45 -2.26 -8.03
CA GLY A 88 -2.32 -3.17 -8.24
C GLY A 88 -0.96 -2.60 -7.82
N ALA A 89 -0.87 -1.35 -7.36
CA ALA A 89 0.40 -0.76 -6.97
C ALA A 89 0.97 -1.39 -5.69
N THR A 90 2.31 -1.39 -5.60
CA THR A 90 3.05 -1.86 -4.42
C THR A 90 3.91 -0.75 -3.84
N LEU A 91 3.80 -0.52 -2.53
CA LEU A 91 4.77 0.24 -1.75
C LEU A 91 5.58 -0.74 -0.90
N ALA A 92 6.90 -0.73 -1.05
CA ALA A 92 7.81 -1.62 -0.33
C ALA A 92 8.93 -0.87 0.38
N ASN A 93 9.37 -1.38 1.54
CA ASN A 93 10.56 -0.93 2.25
C ASN A 93 10.60 0.60 2.44
N ALA A 94 9.55 1.18 3.01
CA ALA A 94 9.48 2.62 3.22
C ALA A 94 9.27 2.92 4.71
N VAL A 95 9.82 4.04 5.18
CA VAL A 95 9.53 4.60 6.50
C VAL A 95 8.77 5.90 6.29
N ILE A 96 7.54 5.95 6.79
CA ILE A 96 6.69 7.13 6.82
C ILE A 96 7.03 7.92 8.08
N GLY A 97 7.60 9.11 7.88
CA GLY A 97 8.00 10.00 8.96
C GLY A 97 6.81 10.70 9.62
N LYS A 98 7.03 11.24 10.82
CA LYS A 98 6.00 11.93 11.63
C LYS A 98 5.45 13.23 11.00
N ASP A 99 6.19 13.84 10.08
CA ASP A 99 5.83 15.13 9.48
C ASP A 99 4.90 14.91 8.27
N GLN A 100 3.70 14.43 8.58
CA GLN A 100 2.61 14.07 7.67
C GLN A 100 1.24 14.29 8.33
N ASN A 101 0.17 14.39 7.54
CA ASN A 101 -1.21 14.44 8.04
C ASN A 101 -1.96 13.12 7.77
N GLU A 102 -1.81 12.59 6.56
CA GLU A 102 -2.35 11.30 6.13
C GLU A 102 -1.20 10.40 5.69
N GLY A 103 -1.23 9.12 6.07
CA GLY A 103 -0.18 8.16 5.74
C GLY A 103 -0.20 7.69 4.28
N VAL A 104 -0.77 6.51 4.03
CA VAL A 104 -0.81 5.85 2.71
C VAL A 104 -2.24 5.58 2.31
N HIS A 105 -2.70 6.07 1.16
CA HIS A 105 -4.01 5.72 0.64
C HIS A 105 -3.90 4.68 -0.48
N CYS A 106 -4.69 3.63 -0.38
CA CYS A 106 -4.93 2.67 -1.46
C CYS A 106 -6.23 3.00 -2.19
N LYS A 107 -6.11 3.48 -3.42
CA LYS A 107 -7.23 3.88 -4.30
C LYS A 107 -7.93 2.67 -4.93
N GLY A 108 -7.22 1.56 -5.08
CA GLY A 108 -7.71 0.23 -5.43
C GLY A 108 -6.97 -0.85 -4.61
N PRO A 109 -7.14 -2.14 -4.93
CA PRO A 109 -6.33 -3.21 -4.34
C PRO A 109 -4.84 -2.87 -4.41
N CYS A 110 -4.14 -2.88 -3.29
CA CYS A 110 -2.74 -2.49 -3.22
C CYS A 110 -1.92 -3.50 -2.41
N THR A 111 -0.60 -3.44 -2.53
CA THR A 111 0.32 -4.17 -1.63
C THR A 111 1.18 -3.19 -0.85
N ILE A 112 1.16 -3.30 0.47
CA ILE A 112 2.03 -2.57 1.39
C ILE A 112 2.95 -3.59 2.03
N ARG A 113 4.26 -3.51 1.77
CA ARG A 113 5.23 -4.54 2.18
C ARG A 113 6.41 -3.95 2.94
N ASN A 114 6.59 -4.33 4.21
CA ASN A 114 7.67 -3.81 5.05
C ASN A 114 7.65 -2.26 5.11
N VAL A 115 6.49 -1.68 5.38
CA VAL A 115 6.31 -0.22 5.52
C VAL A 115 6.11 0.15 6.99
N TRP A 116 6.81 1.18 7.43
CA TRP A 116 6.90 1.56 8.84
C TRP A 116 6.40 2.98 9.07
N PHE A 117 5.54 3.22 10.06
CA PHE A 117 5.00 4.53 10.41
C PHE A 117 5.56 4.97 11.75
N GLU A 118 6.39 6.02 11.74
CA GLU A 118 7.11 6.48 12.93
C GLU A 118 6.21 7.11 13.97
N ASP A 119 5.15 7.77 13.49
CA ASP A 119 4.14 8.47 14.28
C ASP A 119 2.91 8.60 13.39
N VAL A 120 1.85 7.86 13.70
CA VAL A 120 0.60 7.97 12.95
C VAL A 120 -0.08 9.26 13.37
N CYS A 121 -0.45 10.09 12.39
CA CYS A 121 -1.15 11.34 12.62
C CYS A 121 -2.66 11.07 12.72
N GLU A 122 -3.36 11.01 11.60
CA GLU A 122 -4.78 10.65 11.55
C GLU A 122 -4.90 9.13 11.34
N ASP A 123 -4.62 8.66 10.12
CA ASP A 123 -4.51 7.23 9.77
C ASP A 123 -3.13 6.86 9.22
N ALA A 124 -2.71 5.61 9.44
CA ALA A 124 -1.49 5.09 8.79
C ALA A 124 -1.79 4.62 7.36
N ILE A 125 -2.85 3.84 7.18
CA ILE A 125 -3.24 3.23 5.91
C ILE A 125 -4.74 3.39 5.71
N THR A 126 -5.14 3.99 4.59
CA THR A 126 -6.55 4.18 4.23
C THR A 126 -6.88 3.41 2.96
N ILE A 127 -7.75 2.41 3.08
CA ILE A 127 -8.17 1.52 2.00
C ILE A 127 -9.50 2.01 1.44
N ARG A 128 -9.49 2.48 0.19
CA ARG A 128 -10.65 3.09 -0.50
C ARG A 128 -11.10 2.31 -1.74
N GLN A 129 -10.62 1.07 -1.93
CA GLN A 129 -10.99 0.21 -3.05
C GLN A 129 -12.48 -0.17 -3.06
N SER A 130 -13.07 -0.42 -4.23
CA SER A 130 -14.46 -0.89 -4.31
C SER A 130 -14.60 -2.42 -4.20
N SER A 131 -13.59 -3.17 -4.65
CA SER A 131 -13.54 -4.63 -4.63
C SER A 131 -12.09 -5.13 -4.61
N GLY A 132 -11.88 -6.45 -4.55
CA GLY A 132 -10.55 -7.07 -4.47
C GLY A 132 -9.96 -7.06 -3.07
N THR A 133 -8.67 -7.39 -2.97
CA THR A 133 -7.96 -7.53 -1.69
C THR A 133 -6.74 -6.62 -1.66
N SER A 134 -6.63 -5.78 -0.63
CA SER A 134 -5.39 -5.09 -0.29
C SER A 134 -4.61 -5.92 0.73
N THR A 135 -3.31 -6.04 0.51
CA THR A 135 -2.44 -6.87 1.36
C THR A 135 -1.42 -6.00 2.07
N ILE A 136 -1.34 -6.13 3.40
CA ILE A 136 -0.34 -5.49 4.23
C ILE A 136 0.53 -6.59 4.82
N THR A 137 1.82 -6.62 4.47
CA THR A 137 2.76 -7.67 4.87
C THR A 137 3.98 -7.09 5.56
N GLY A 138 4.11 -7.36 6.86
CA GLY A 138 5.21 -6.86 7.70
C GLY A 138 5.13 -5.36 7.95
N GLY A 139 6.23 -4.78 8.46
CA GLY A 139 6.25 -3.37 8.84
C GLY A 139 5.66 -3.10 10.23
N GLY A 140 5.29 -1.86 10.49
CA GLY A 140 4.63 -1.50 11.73
C GLY A 140 4.35 -0.03 11.93
N ALA A 141 3.50 0.31 12.89
CA ALA A 141 3.09 1.68 13.19
C ALA A 141 3.26 1.99 14.68
N LYS A 142 3.58 3.24 15.00
CA LYS A 142 3.61 3.76 16.37
C LYS A 142 2.57 4.85 16.55
N ASN A 143 2.09 4.99 17.80
CA ASN A 143 1.37 6.16 18.28
C ASN A 143 0.12 6.57 17.46
N ALA A 144 -0.63 5.61 16.92
CA ALA A 144 -1.94 5.93 16.39
C ALA A 144 -2.90 6.19 17.54
N ASP A 145 -3.48 7.38 17.62
CA ASP A 145 -4.44 7.73 18.68
C ASP A 145 -5.80 7.07 18.46
N ASP A 146 -6.17 6.79 17.21
CA ASP A 146 -7.45 6.18 16.83
C ASP A 146 -7.22 4.87 16.05
N LYS A 147 -6.84 4.97 14.77
CA LYS A 147 -6.73 3.80 13.87
C LYS A 147 -5.42 3.76 13.08
N VAL A 148 -4.92 2.54 12.89
CA VAL A 148 -3.75 2.27 12.02
C VAL A 148 -4.20 2.02 10.60
N VAL A 149 -5.26 1.24 10.43
CA VAL A 149 -5.83 0.89 9.13
C VAL A 149 -7.29 1.30 9.11
N GLN A 150 -7.63 2.22 8.23
CA GLN A 150 -8.99 2.64 7.95
C GLN A 150 -9.48 1.96 6.68
N HIS A 151 -10.60 1.24 6.74
CA HIS A 151 -11.22 0.60 5.57
C HIS A 151 -12.51 1.34 5.23
N ASN A 152 -12.42 2.25 4.25
CA ASN A 152 -13.53 3.11 3.79
C ASN A 152 -14.15 2.65 2.46
N GLY A 153 -13.61 1.60 1.86
CA GLY A 153 -14.09 0.99 0.62
C GLY A 153 -14.81 -0.35 0.80
N GLY A 154 -15.15 -0.99 -0.31
CA GLY A 154 -15.57 -2.39 -0.35
C GLY A 154 -14.38 -3.36 -0.37
N GLY A 155 -14.63 -4.62 -0.72
CA GLY A 155 -13.58 -5.66 -0.79
C GLY A 155 -13.00 -6.05 0.57
N GLN A 156 -11.79 -6.61 0.56
CA GLN A 156 -11.12 -7.18 1.73
C GLN A 156 -9.77 -6.53 2.00
N SER A 157 -9.34 -6.56 3.25
CA SER A 157 -7.99 -6.16 3.67
C SER A 157 -7.36 -7.27 4.50
N ASP A 158 -6.20 -7.75 4.05
CA ASP A 158 -5.44 -8.80 4.73
C ASP A 158 -4.17 -8.20 5.33
N ALA A 159 -4.15 -8.08 6.66
CA ALA A 159 -2.97 -7.62 7.39
C ALA A 159 -2.24 -8.80 8.03
N TYR A 160 -1.03 -9.07 7.54
CA TYR A 160 -0.16 -10.12 8.05
C TYR A 160 1.13 -9.50 8.60
N GLN A 161 1.47 -9.83 9.86
CA GLN A 161 2.68 -9.35 10.53
C GLN A 161 2.83 -7.82 10.63
N LEU A 162 1.72 -7.06 10.51
CA LEU A 162 1.71 -5.63 10.83
C LEU A 162 1.84 -5.45 12.35
N ARG A 163 2.90 -4.77 12.80
CA ARG A 163 3.15 -4.54 14.23
C ARG A 163 2.63 -3.17 14.65
N TYR A 164 1.92 -3.09 15.77
CA TYR A 164 1.52 -1.81 16.36
C TYR A 164 2.20 -1.60 17.71
N ARG A 165 2.73 -0.39 17.94
CA ARG A 165 3.24 0.04 19.24
C ARG A 165 2.39 1.22 19.73
N PRO A 166 1.60 1.04 20.81
CA PRO A 166 0.76 2.13 21.33
C PRO A 166 1.62 3.29 21.86
N PRO A 167 1.03 4.50 21.98
CA PRO A 167 1.69 5.62 22.66
C PRO A 167 2.11 5.18 24.06
N THR A 168 3.36 5.46 24.45
CA THR A 168 3.78 5.26 25.84
C THR A 168 3.11 6.33 26.69
N SER A 169 2.14 5.94 27.53
CA SER A 169 1.56 6.82 28.54
C SER A 169 2.68 7.41 29.40
N ILE A 170 2.77 8.74 29.44
CA ILE A 170 3.52 9.50 30.46
C ILE A 170 2.60 9.70 31.66
#